data_AF-A0A1V5N973-F1
#
_entry.id   AF-A0A1V5N973-F1
#
_cell.length_a   1.000
_cell.length_b   1.000
_cell.length_c   1.000
_cell.angle_alpha   90.00
_cell.angle_beta   90.00
_cell.angle_gamma   90.00
#
_symmetry.space_group_name_H-M   'P 1'
#
loop_
_entity.id
_entity.type
_entity.pdbx_description
1 polymer ?
#
loop_
_entity_poly.entity_id
_entity_poly.type
_entity_poly.pdbx_seq_one_letter_code
_entity_poly.pdbx_strand_id
1 'polypeptide(L)'
;MKKLIFIGIVVATALLYLAAGKPHDTVGKHIKKDKEVIYPPVLLNPLEATYVPDSVCSFTWSKINSCRVYEIYISSMADFSDGVREASKDTSFSYNIKSLNTDTVFWKVRAFKNTNKYNKWSAASYFMYGTEPVKVIKYPPPTRCNGDCAHCPHRCGR
;
A
#
# COMPACT_ATOMS: atom_id res chain seq x y z
N MET A 1 -36.48 -75.80 -2.17
CA MET A 1 -35.22 -75.71 -2.94
C MET A 1 -35.55 -75.70 -4.42
N LYS A 2 -35.34 -74.55 -5.08
CA LYS A 2 -35.04 -74.31 -6.52
C LYS A 2 -35.62 -72.95 -6.92
N LYS A 3 -34.73 -71.96 -7.00
CA LYS A 3 -34.92 -70.69 -7.71
C LYS A 3 -35.20 -70.99 -9.19
N LEU A 4 -35.99 -70.17 -9.87
CA LEU A 4 -35.65 -69.67 -11.20
C LEU A 4 -36.46 -68.39 -11.47
N ILE A 5 -35.74 -67.29 -11.66
CA ILE A 5 -36.23 -65.95 -11.96
C ILE A 5 -36.12 -65.78 -13.48
N PHE A 6 -37.21 -65.38 -14.14
CA PHE A 6 -37.22 -65.03 -15.56
C PHE A 6 -36.70 -63.61 -15.76
N ILE A 7 -35.73 -63.47 -16.68
CA ILE A 7 -35.23 -62.20 -17.21
C ILE A 7 -36.07 -61.85 -18.44
N GLY A 8 -36.57 -60.61 -18.54
CA GLY A 8 -37.23 -60.07 -19.72
C GLY A 8 -37.15 -58.54 -19.73
N ILE A 9 -36.66 -57.98 -20.84
CA ILE A 9 -36.21 -56.59 -21.04
C ILE A 9 -37.26 -55.83 -21.90
N VAL A 10 -37.18 -54.49 -21.88
CA VAL A 10 -37.62 -53.47 -22.88
C VAL A 10 -39.15 -53.19 -22.94
N VAL A 11 -39.73 -51.98 -23.13
CA VAL A 11 -39.35 -50.64 -23.63
C VAL A 11 -40.28 -49.58 -22.98
N ALA A 12 -39.83 -48.32 -22.96
CA ALA A 12 -40.51 -47.10 -22.53
C ALA A 12 -41.83 -46.72 -23.25
N THR A 13 -42.72 -46.02 -22.54
CA THR A 13 -43.60 -44.94 -23.07
C THR A 13 -44.00 -43.94 -21.96
N ALA A 14 -44.28 -42.71 -22.35
CA ALA A 14 -44.19 -41.49 -21.56
C ALA A 14 -45.54 -40.87 -21.12
N LEU A 15 -45.46 -40.12 -20.00
CA LEU A 15 -46.24 -38.94 -19.56
C LEU A 15 -47.78 -39.02 -19.34
N LEU A 16 -48.19 -38.76 -18.09
CA LEU A 16 -49.31 -37.85 -17.79
C LEU A 16 -49.05 -37.09 -16.47
N TYR A 17 -49.18 -35.76 -16.54
CA TYR A 17 -49.01 -34.79 -15.44
C TYR A 17 -50.12 -34.91 -14.39
N LEU A 18 -49.78 -34.68 -13.11
CA LEU A 18 -50.58 -33.87 -12.18
C LEU A 18 -49.67 -33.31 -11.07
N ALA A 19 -49.71 -31.99 -10.92
CA ALA A 19 -48.97 -31.22 -9.94
C ALA A 19 -49.70 -31.19 -8.59
N ALA A 20 -48.95 -31.24 -7.48
CA ALA A 20 -49.07 -30.30 -6.35
C ALA A 20 -48.13 -30.70 -5.20
N GLY A 21 -47.34 -29.73 -4.71
CA GLY A 21 -46.72 -29.77 -3.38
C GLY A 21 -45.19 -29.60 -3.35
N LYS A 22 -44.70 -28.35 -3.33
CA LYS A 22 -43.39 -27.99 -2.73
C LYS A 22 -43.69 -27.24 -1.41
N PRO A 23 -42.84 -27.33 -0.37
CA PRO A 23 -41.61 -26.54 -0.35
C PRO A 23 -40.37 -27.32 0.11
N HIS A 24 -39.32 -27.28 -0.72
CA HIS A 24 -37.96 -27.39 -0.24
C HIS A 24 -37.63 -26.02 0.33
N ASP A 25 -37.55 -25.90 1.65
CA ASP A 25 -37.24 -24.65 2.34
C ASP A 25 -35.94 -24.08 1.79
N THR A 26 -36.11 -23.07 0.94
CA THR A 26 -35.05 -22.24 0.44
C THR A 26 -34.92 -21.13 1.46
N VAL A 27 -34.22 -21.38 2.57
CA VAL A 27 -33.68 -20.27 3.34
C VAL A 27 -32.49 -19.75 2.56
N GLY A 28 -32.82 -19.00 1.49
CA GLY A 28 -31.97 -17.97 0.95
C GLY A 28 -31.75 -16.96 2.06
N LYS A 29 -30.77 -17.25 2.93
CA LYS A 29 -30.21 -16.22 3.78
C LYS A 29 -29.57 -15.26 2.79
N HIS A 30 -30.24 -14.15 2.55
CA HIS A 30 -29.60 -12.92 2.12
C HIS A 30 -28.50 -12.64 3.15
N ILE A 31 -27.34 -13.29 2.99
CA ILE A 31 -26.09 -12.74 3.47
C ILE A 31 -26.00 -11.47 2.65
N LYS A 32 -26.48 -10.36 3.24
CA LYS A 32 -26.01 -9.04 2.83
C LYS A 32 -24.50 -9.23 2.75
N LYS A 33 -23.98 -9.19 1.53
CA LYS A 33 -22.55 -9.33 1.30
C LYS A 33 -21.96 -8.15 2.04
N ASP A 34 -21.53 -8.39 3.28
CA ASP A 34 -20.86 -7.39 4.08
C ASP A 34 -19.72 -6.92 3.21
N LYS A 35 -19.80 -5.63 2.87
CA LYS A 35 -18.92 -4.99 1.90
C LYS A 35 -17.52 -5.22 2.44
N GLU A 36 -16.76 -6.15 1.86
CA GLU A 36 -15.41 -6.52 2.29
C GLU A 36 -14.60 -5.23 2.44
N VAL A 37 -14.35 -4.80 3.67
CA VAL A 37 -13.61 -3.57 3.95
C VAL A 37 -12.15 -3.91 3.75
N ILE A 38 -11.60 -3.53 2.60
CA ILE A 38 -10.18 -3.71 2.32
C ILE A 38 -9.44 -2.46 2.77
N TYR A 39 -8.55 -2.61 3.75
CA TYR A 39 -7.65 -1.54 4.19
C TYR A 39 -6.63 -1.22 3.10
N PRO A 40 -6.20 0.05 2.97
CA PRO A 40 -5.14 0.41 2.04
C PRO A 40 -3.79 -0.22 2.47
N PRO A 41 -2.82 -0.33 1.55
CA PRO A 41 -1.46 -0.75 1.90
C PRO A 41 -0.82 0.20 2.92
N VAL A 42 0.05 -0.34 3.79
CA VAL A 42 0.90 0.43 4.69
C VAL A 42 2.23 0.69 4.01
N LEU A 43 2.70 1.94 4.03
CA LEU A 43 3.96 2.33 3.42
C LEU A 43 5.12 1.94 4.34
N LEU A 44 6.14 1.25 3.80
CA LEU A 44 7.25 0.69 4.58
C LEU A 44 8.57 1.39 4.30
N ASN A 45 8.93 1.60 3.03
CA ASN A 45 10.11 2.37 2.65
C ASN A 45 9.85 3.19 1.38
N PRO A 46 10.44 4.39 1.26
CA PRO A 46 11.15 5.13 2.32
C PRO A 46 10.22 5.48 3.49
N LEU A 47 10.78 5.50 4.71
CA LEU A 47 10.04 5.95 5.89
C LEU A 47 9.76 7.45 5.80
N GLU A 48 8.68 7.88 6.43
CA GLU A 48 8.28 9.30 6.42
C GLU A 48 9.39 10.20 6.99
N ALA A 49 9.60 11.35 6.35
CA ALA A 49 10.58 12.35 6.72
C ALA A 49 12.03 11.84 6.79
N THR A 50 12.34 10.72 6.12
CA THR A 50 13.72 10.24 5.99
C THR A 50 14.41 10.85 4.78
N TYR A 51 15.72 10.67 4.73
CA TYR A 51 16.56 11.18 3.67
C TYR A 51 17.17 10.03 2.86
N VAL A 52 17.07 10.11 1.53
CA VAL A 52 17.49 9.09 0.58
C VAL A 52 18.53 9.70 -0.37
N PRO A 53 19.81 9.28 -0.31
CA PRO A 53 20.86 9.85 -1.15
C PRO A 53 20.83 9.33 -2.59
N ASP A 54 20.29 8.12 -2.80
CA ASP A 54 20.31 7.45 -4.09
C ASP A 54 19.25 8.03 -5.05
N SER A 55 19.64 8.22 -6.31
CA SER A 55 18.72 8.69 -7.36
C SER A 55 17.68 7.65 -7.75
N VAL A 56 17.95 6.37 -7.53
CA VAL A 56 17.00 5.28 -7.70
C VAL A 56 16.45 4.89 -6.34
N CYS A 57 15.19 5.27 -6.09
CA CYS A 57 14.51 4.96 -4.84
C CYS A 57 13.71 3.67 -4.98
N SER A 58 13.82 2.78 -3.99
CA SER A 58 13.02 1.57 -3.88
C SER A 58 11.86 1.78 -2.90
N PHE A 59 10.65 1.83 -3.44
CA PHE A 59 9.41 1.92 -2.68
C PHE A 59 8.96 0.53 -2.26
N THR A 60 8.52 0.38 -1.02
CA THR A 60 7.97 -0.88 -0.48
C THR A 60 6.75 -0.63 0.39
N TRP A 61 5.78 -1.54 0.35
CA TRP A 61 4.52 -1.44 1.09
C TRP A 61 4.02 -2.81 1.55
N SER A 62 3.04 -2.83 2.44
CA SER A 62 2.48 -4.08 2.96
C SER A 62 1.66 -4.85 1.92
N LYS A 63 1.75 -6.18 1.98
CA LYS A 63 0.95 -7.07 1.14
C LYS A 63 -0.52 -7.09 1.55
N ILE A 64 -1.41 -7.02 0.57
CA ILE A 64 -2.85 -7.29 0.71
C ILE A 64 -3.15 -8.60 -0.03
N ASN A 65 -3.47 -9.66 0.71
CA ASN A 65 -3.68 -11.01 0.16
C ASN A 65 -4.77 -11.10 -0.90
N SER A 66 -5.77 -10.24 -0.81
CA SER A 66 -6.89 -10.24 -1.72
C SER A 66 -6.64 -9.40 -2.98
N CYS A 67 -5.52 -8.65 -3.05
CA CYS A 67 -5.17 -7.78 -4.18
C CYS A 67 -4.52 -8.53 -5.35
N ARG A 68 -4.66 -8.03 -6.59
CA ARG A 68 -3.90 -8.51 -7.76
C ARG A 68 -2.79 -7.56 -8.19
N VAL A 69 -3.03 -6.25 -8.05
CA VAL A 69 -2.12 -5.20 -8.56
C VAL A 69 -2.17 -3.99 -7.63
N TYR A 70 -1.02 -3.37 -7.40
CA TYR A 70 -0.88 -2.10 -6.73
C TYR A 70 -0.68 -0.98 -7.75
N GLU A 71 -1.22 0.18 -7.45
CA GLU A 71 -0.87 1.43 -8.11
C GLU A 71 -0.13 2.31 -7.12
N ILE A 72 1.07 2.73 -7.49
CA ILE A 72 1.85 3.74 -6.77
C ILE A 72 1.71 5.08 -7.48
N TYR A 73 1.60 6.16 -6.70
CA TYR A 73 1.55 7.54 -7.21
C TYR A 73 2.69 8.30 -6.55
N ILE A 74 3.62 8.82 -7.36
CA ILE A 74 4.85 9.49 -6.92
C ILE A 74 4.83 10.92 -7.48
N SER A 75 5.18 11.93 -6.69
CA SER A 75 5.01 13.34 -7.07
C SER A 75 6.05 14.24 -6.39
N SER A 76 6.33 15.41 -6.98
CA SER A 76 7.09 16.45 -6.30
C SER A 76 6.22 17.38 -5.45
N MET A 77 4.89 17.30 -5.61
CA MET A 77 3.92 18.15 -4.93
C MET A 77 3.01 17.35 -3.98
N ALA A 78 2.71 17.93 -2.81
CA ALA A 78 1.89 17.27 -1.78
C ALA A 78 0.46 16.97 -2.23
N ASP A 79 -0.06 17.72 -3.20
CA ASP A 79 -1.39 17.53 -3.79
C ASP A 79 -1.41 16.50 -4.94
N PHE A 80 -0.24 15.98 -5.33
CA PHE A 80 -0.05 15.03 -6.42
C PHE A 80 -0.36 15.58 -7.83
N SER A 81 -0.38 16.91 -8.00
CA SER A 81 -0.77 17.56 -9.26
C SER A 81 0.19 17.28 -10.44
N ASP A 82 1.47 17.00 -10.17
CA ASP A 82 2.47 16.62 -11.18
C ASP A 82 2.85 15.13 -11.17
N GLY A 83 2.14 14.33 -10.37
CA GLY A 83 2.63 12.99 -10.07
C GLY A 83 2.53 12.01 -11.24
N VAL A 84 3.35 10.97 -11.16
CA VAL A 84 3.36 9.81 -12.05
C VAL A 84 2.71 8.63 -11.36
N ARG A 85 1.88 7.87 -12.08
CA ARG A 85 1.24 6.65 -11.59
C ARG A 85 1.80 5.44 -12.28
N GLU A 86 2.16 4.43 -11.49
CA GLU A 86 2.75 3.19 -11.97
C GLU A 86 2.06 1.98 -11.35
N ALA A 87 2.04 0.86 -12.07
CA ALA A 87 1.43 -0.37 -11.61
C ALA A 87 2.49 -1.43 -11.28
N SER A 88 2.33 -2.12 -10.16
CA SER A 88 3.19 -3.23 -9.74
C SER A 88 2.36 -4.42 -9.27
N LYS A 89 2.77 -5.64 -9.64
CA LYS A 89 2.20 -6.89 -9.10
C LYS A 89 2.89 -7.32 -7.80
N ASP A 90 4.05 -6.75 -7.53
CA ASP A 90 4.84 -6.99 -6.33
C ASP A 90 4.52 -5.97 -5.25
N THR A 91 5.14 -6.13 -4.08
CA THR A 91 5.04 -5.18 -2.96
C THR A 91 6.19 -4.16 -2.96
N SER A 92 6.84 -4.00 -4.11
CA SER A 92 7.92 -3.06 -4.33
C SER A 92 7.86 -2.45 -5.72
N PHE A 93 8.48 -1.28 -5.85
CA PHE A 93 8.68 -0.58 -7.12
C PHE A 93 9.90 0.34 -7.03
N SER A 94 10.76 0.33 -8.04
CA SER A 94 11.92 1.23 -8.10
C SER A 94 11.68 2.33 -9.11
N TYR A 95 12.03 3.57 -8.75
CA TYR A 95 11.82 4.75 -9.59
C TYR A 95 13.02 5.68 -9.52
N ASN A 96 13.37 6.30 -10.65
CA ASN A 96 14.44 7.29 -10.72
C ASN A 96 13.92 8.66 -10.28
N ILE A 97 14.18 9.06 -9.05
CA ILE A 97 13.72 10.31 -8.44
C ILE A 97 14.30 11.54 -9.13
N LYS A 98 15.48 11.43 -9.74
CA LYS A 98 16.12 12.55 -10.42
C LYS A 98 15.26 13.13 -11.55
N SER A 99 14.32 12.36 -12.13
CA SER A 99 13.39 12.87 -13.14
C SER A 99 12.35 13.85 -12.61
N LEU A 100 12.11 13.90 -11.29
CA LEU A 100 11.14 14.80 -10.66
C LEU A 100 11.71 16.20 -10.38
N ASN A 101 13.04 16.38 -10.50
CA ASN A 101 13.71 17.66 -10.28
C ASN A 101 13.29 18.37 -8.97
N THR A 102 13.23 17.60 -7.88
CA THR A 102 12.80 18.04 -6.55
C THR A 102 13.67 17.39 -5.48
N ASP A 103 13.79 18.06 -4.33
CA ASP A 103 14.45 17.52 -3.13
C ASP A 103 13.45 16.88 -2.17
N THR A 104 12.13 17.03 -2.41
CA THR A 104 11.08 16.41 -1.59
C THR A 104 10.12 15.63 -2.48
N VAL A 105 9.90 14.38 -2.13
CA VAL A 105 9.08 13.45 -2.92
C VAL A 105 7.92 12.97 -2.06
N PHE A 106 6.72 13.05 -2.61
CA PHE A 106 5.48 12.56 -2.03
C PHE A 106 5.07 11.27 -2.72
N TRP A 107 4.57 10.31 -1.95
CA TRP A 107 4.11 9.06 -2.52
C TRP A 107 2.98 8.42 -1.72
N LYS A 108 2.15 7.66 -2.42
CA LYS A 108 1.06 6.87 -1.85
C LYS A 108 0.78 5.64 -2.71
N VAL A 109 0.16 4.63 -2.13
CA VAL A 109 -0.13 3.36 -2.81
C VAL A 109 -1.59 2.97 -2.59
N ARG A 110 -2.21 2.38 -3.60
CA ARG A 110 -3.50 1.68 -3.46
C ARG A 110 -3.45 0.31 -4.11
N ALA A 111 -4.35 -0.56 -3.66
CA ALA A 111 -4.51 -1.92 -4.16
C ALA A 111 -5.81 -2.07 -4.94
N PHE A 112 -5.84 -2.96 -5.93
CA PHE A 112 -7.06 -3.32 -6.65
C PHE A 112 -7.08 -4.79 -7.11
N LYS A 113 -8.29 -5.38 -7.11
CA LYS A 113 -8.55 -6.76 -7.56
C LYS A 113 -8.78 -6.85 -9.07
N ASN A 114 -9.59 -5.95 -9.60
CA ASN A 114 -9.99 -5.87 -11.01
C ASN A 114 -9.84 -4.43 -11.47
N THR A 115 -9.71 -4.21 -12.79
CA THR A 115 -9.39 -2.93 -13.45
C THR A 115 -10.34 -1.76 -13.19
N ASN A 116 -11.41 -1.91 -12.40
CA ASN A 116 -12.37 -0.84 -12.08
C ASN A 116 -12.83 -0.84 -10.61
N LYS A 117 -12.15 -1.57 -9.71
CA LYS A 117 -12.47 -1.58 -8.26
C LYS A 117 -11.21 -1.34 -7.45
N TYR A 118 -10.97 -0.08 -7.15
CA TYR A 118 -9.87 0.39 -6.35
C TYR A 118 -10.21 0.41 -4.87
N ASN A 119 -9.24 0.06 -4.03
CA ASN A 119 -9.30 0.41 -2.62
C ASN A 119 -8.99 1.90 -2.44
N LYS A 120 -9.21 2.40 -1.22
CA LYS A 120 -8.74 3.73 -0.84
C LYS A 120 -7.22 3.80 -1.00
N TRP A 121 -6.71 5.01 -1.26
CA TRP A 121 -5.28 5.30 -1.14
C TRP A 121 -4.81 5.12 0.29
N SER A 122 -3.54 4.76 0.47
CA SER A 122 -2.84 4.91 1.74
C SER A 122 -2.83 6.39 2.17
N ALA A 123 -2.47 6.62 3.42
CA ALA A 123 -1.94 7.93 3.79
C ALA A 123 -0.73 8.24 2.88
N ALA A 124 -0.60 9.51 2.47
CA ALA A 124 0.59 9.93 1.75
C ALA A 124 1.77 9.95 2.72
N SER A 125 2.94 9.56 2.23
CA SER A 125 4.22 9.72 2.91
C SER A 125 5.12 10.61 2.06
N TYR A 126 6.15 11.15 2.69
CA TYR A 126 7.17 11.94 2.01
C TYR A 126 8.57 11.62 2.52
N PHE A 127 9.56 11.86 1.68
CA PHE A 127 10.97 11.77 2.04
C PHE A 127 11.76 12.84 1.28
N MET A 128 12.97 13.10 1.75
CA MET A 128 13.90 14.04 1.12
C MET A 128 14.91 13.29 0.26
N TYR A 129 15.12 13.76 -0.96
CA TYR A 129 16.18 13.30 -1.87
C TYR A 129 17.25 14.38 -1.98
N GLY A 130 18.50 14.03 -2.29
CA GLY A 130 19.51 15.03 -2.63
C GLY A 130 20.73 14.97 -1.73
N THR A 131 21.00 15.99 -0.90
CA THR A 131 22.02 15.99 0.16
C THR A 131 21.36 16.25 1.51
N GLU A 132 21.75 15.55 2.58
CA GLU A 132 21.17 15.80 3.90
C GLU A 132 21.50 17.25 4.28
N PRO A 133 20.53 18.06 4.75
CA PRO A 133 20.83 19.43 5.14
C PRO A 133 21.87 19.42 6.23
N VAL A 134 22.99 20.10 6.00
CA VAL A 134 24.06 20.24 6.99
C VAL A 134 23.44 20.83 8.24
N LYS A 135 23.40 20.04 9.32
CA LYS A 135 22.97 20.54 10.63
C LYS A 135 23.98 21.60 11.06
N VAL A 136 23.63 22.87 10.88
CA VAL A 136 24.44 23.98 11.36
C VAL A 136 24.43 23.91 12.88
N ILE A 137 25.51 23.37 13.46
CA ILE A 137 25.76 23.50 14.88
C ILE A 137 26.00 24.99 15.11
N LYS A 138 25.02 25.67 15.73
CA LYS A 138 25.26 27.00 16.28
C LYS A 138 26.26 26.82 17.41
N TYR A 139 27.55 26.96 17.10
CA TYR A 139 28.54 27.13 18.15
C TYR A 139 28.11 28.37 18.94
N PRO A 140 28.04 28.29 20.29
CA PRO A 140 27.89 29.51 21.07
C PRO A 140 28.99 30.48 20.62
N PRO A 141 28.69 31.78 20.49
CA PRO A 141 29.75 32.75 20.25
C PRO A 141 30.84 32.48 21.28
N PRO A 142 32.14 32.49 20.90
CA PRO A 142 33.20 32.30 21.87
C PRO A 142 32.90 33.26 23.01
N THR A 143 32.70 32.71 24.21
CA THR A 143 32.41 33.50 25.39
C THR A 143 33.53 34.51 25.49
N ARG A 144 33.25 35.78 25.14
CA ARG A 144 34.17 36.86 25.48
C ARG A 144 34.32 36.74 26.99
N CYS A 145 35.57 36.64 27.48
CA CYS A 145 35.83 36.59 28.91
C CYS A 145 34.97 37.68 29.57
N ASN A 146 34.06 37.32 30.49
CA ASN A 146 33.12 38.25 31.14
C ASN A 146 33.83 39.20 32.13
N GLY A 147 35.04 39.66 31.81
CA GLY A 147 35.93 40.40 32.71
C GLY A 147 36.62 39.55 33.77
N ASP A 148 36.17 38.31 34.01
CA ASP A 148 36.81 37.39 34.93
C ASP A 148 37.89 36.56 34.23
N CYS A 149 39.14 37.02 34.31
CA CYS A 149 40.30 36.33 33.74
C CYS A 149 40.67 35.03 34.48
N ALA A 150 40.05 34.71 35.62
CA ALA A 150 40.43 33.54 36.42
C ALA A 150 40.13 32.20 35.72
N HIS A 151 39.25 32.19 34.70
CA HIS A 151 38.77 30.98 34.04
C HIS A 151 39.05 30.92 32.52
N CYS A 152 39.84 31.85 31.98
CA CYS A 152 40.13 31.85 30.54
C CYS A 152 41.34 30.95 30.20
N PRO A 153 41.23 30.08 29.17
CA PRO A 153 42.33 29.21 28.74
C PRO A 153 43.51 29.97 28.11
N HIS A 154 43.34 31.28 27.83
CA HIS A 154 44.36 32.16 27.29
C HIS A 154 44.55 33.39 28.19
N ARG A 155 45.79 33.91 28.25
CA ARG A 155 46.10 35.14 28.99
C ARG A 155 45.31 36.31 28.38
N CYS A 156 44.57 37.03 29.20
CA CYS A 156 43.84 38.23 28.76
C CYS A 156 44.82 39.38 28.44
N GLY A 157 44.56 40.14 27.37
CA GLY A 157 45.29 41.38 27.06
C GLY A 157 46.38 41.33 25.97
N ARG A 158 46.17 40.59 24.87
CA ARG A 158 46.97 40.77 23.65
C ARG A 158 46.09 40.91 22.42
#